data_AF-A0A9P5TBT1-F1
#
_entry.id   AF-A0A9P5TBT1-F1
#
_cell.length_a   1.000
_cell.length_b   1.000
_cell.length_c   1.000
_cell.angle_alpha   90.00
_cell.angle_beta   90.00
_cell.angle_gamma   90.00
#
_symmetry.space_group_name_H-M   'P 1'
#
loop_
_entity.id
_entity.type
_entity.pdbx_description
1 polymer ?
#
loop_
_entity_poly.entity_id
_entity_poly.type
_entity_poly.pdbx_seq_one_letter_code
_entity_poly.pdbx_strand_id
1 'polypeptide(L)'
;MATKQGNNDRGASLLTTDLALVYTPPRSPLRRFFWKWRVRFESTFALSMFEGWEKILIVVLMAIFWGLLITGVFRYLPYHLQFLYQRTIYYLSGTEQNDWSSVRGVGTAVLSAKASYMRTAEL
;
A
#
# COMPACT_ATOMS: atom_id res chain seq x y z
N MET A 1 13.63 51.03 -35.28
CA MET A 1 12.72 49.87 -35.11
C MET A 1 13.21 49.01 -33.95
N ALA A 2 12.82 49.25 -32.69
CA ALA A 2 13.29 48.42 -31.56
C ALA A 2 12.50 48.53 -30.24
N THR A 3 11.17 48.71 -30.25
CA THR A 3 10.39 48.92 -29.00
C THR A 3 9.26 47.94 -28.73
N LYS A 4 9.10 46.87 -29.52
CA LYS A 4 7.95 45.94 -29.39
C LYS A 4 8.24 44.64 -28.61
N GLN A 5 9.49 44.34 -28.26
CA GLN A 5 9.87 43.03 -27.70
C GLN A 5 9.55 42.89 -26.19
N GLY A 6 9.85 43.91 -25.38
CA GLY A 6 9.81 43.81 -23.90
C GLY A 6 8.42 43.73 -23.24
N ASN A 7 7.31 43.88 -23.99
CA ASN A 7 5.96 43.67 -23.44
C ASN A 7 5.54 42.19 -23.48
N ASN A 8 6.04 41.43 -24.46
CA ASN A 8 5.69 40.03 -24.65
C ASN A 8 6.34 39.14 -23.57
N ASP A 9 7.55 39.50 -23.15
CA ASP A 9 8.33 38.77 -22.15
C ASP A 9 7.70 38.87 -20.74
N ARG A 10 7.05 40.00 -20.44
CA ARG A 10 6.32 40.20 -19.17
C ARG A 10 5.06 39.35 -19.13
N GLY A 11 4.30 39.29 -20.22
CA GLY A 11 3.15 38.40 -20.35
C GLY A 11 3.52 36.93 -20.16
N ALA A 12 4.63 36.49 -20.77
CA ALA A 12 5.14 35.13 -20.61
C ALA A 12 5.50 34.82 -19.15
N SER A 13 6.18 35.74 -18.46
CA SER A 13 6.54 35.55 -17.05
C SER A 13 5.32 35.47 -16.13
N LEU A 14 4.30 36.32 -16.36
CA LEU A 14 3.07 36.34 -15.58
C LEU A 14 2.28 35.05 -15.73
N LEU A 15 2.15 34.55 -16.97
CA LEU A 15 1.53 33.24 -17.22
C LEU A 15 2.30 32.13 -16.49
N THR A 16 3.64 32.10 -16.57
CA THR A 16 4.41 31.06 -15.88
C THR A 16 4.28 31.09 -14.36
N THR A 17 4.23 32.26 -13.72
CA THR A 17 4.01 32.36 -12.26
C THR A 17 2.58 32.06 -11.84
N ASP A 18 1.59 32.41 -12.65
CA ASP A 18 0.17 32.16 -12.36
C ASP A 18 -0.15 30.66 -12.45
N LEU A 19 0.34 29.98 -13.50
CA LEU A 19 0.23 28.53 -13.63
C LEU A 19 1.01 27.77 -12.53
N ALA A 20 2.13 28.31 -12.07
CA ALA A 20 2.95 27.68 -11.02
C ALA A 20 2.26 27.69 -9.64
N LEU A 21 1.43 28.69 -9.33
CA LEU A 21 0.76 28.82 -8.04
C LEU A 21 -0.30 27.73 -7.80
N VAL A 22 -1.00 27.29 -8.85
CA VAL A 22 -2.11 26.33 -8.74
C VAL A 22 -1.62 24.92 -8.36
N TYR A 23 -0.40 24.54 -8.76
CA TYR A 23 0.13 23.18 -8.56
C TYR A 23 1.36 23.09 -7.66
N THR A 24 1.60 24.08 -6.77
CA THR A 24 2.75 24.00 -5.88
C THR A 24 2.51 22.98 -4.76
N PRO A 25 3.26 21.86 -4.68
CA PRO A 25 3.10 20.92 -3.59
C PRO A 25 3.52 21.58 -2.26
N PRO A 26 2.78 21.35 -1.17
CA PRO A 26 3.10 21.95 0.12
C PRO A 26 4.48 21.50 0.61
N ARG A 27 5.23 22.42 1.23
CA ARG A 27 6.63 22.23 1.66
C ARG A 27 6.84 21.13 2.71
N SER A 28 5.80 20.76 3.48
CA SER A 28 5.93 19.73 4.51
C SER A 28 5.73 18.31 3.95
N PRO A 29 6.53 17.32 4.39
CA PRO A 29 6.52 15.97 3.82
C PRO A 29 5.18 15.25 4.02
N LEU A 30 4.56 15.40 5.19
CA LEU A 30 3.23 14.83 5.48
C LEU A 30 2.15 15.45 4.59
N ARG A 31 2.16 16.77 4.45
CA ARG A 31 1.15 17.49 3.64
C ARG A 31 1.34 17.16 2.15
N ARG A 32 2.57 16.93 1.70
CA ARG A 32 2.87 16.44 0.34
C ARG A 32 2.37 15.01 0.12
N PHE A 33 2.46 14.14 1.12
CA PHE A 33 1.92 12.78 1.05
C PHE A 33 0.38 12.81 0.91
N PHE A 34 -0.31 13.55 1.79
CA PHE A 34 -1.76 13.71 1.72
C PHE A 34 -2.22 14.39 0.43
N TRP A 35 -1.46 15.37 -0.08
CA TRP A 35 -1.74 15.99 -1.38
C TRP A 35 -1.72 14.95 -2.51
N LYS A 36 -0.65 14.17 -2.61
CA LYS A 36 -0.53 13.14 -3.65
C LYS A 36 -1.60 12.05 -3.50
N TRP A 37 -1.91 11.67 -2.27
CA TRP A 37 -2.95 10.69 -1.99
C TRP A 37 -4.33 11.20 -2.42
N ARG A 38 -4.67 12.45 -2.09
CA ARG A 38 -5.91 13.11 -2.53
C ARG A 38 -5.99 13.18 -4.06
N VAL A 39 -4.95 13.67 -4.74
CA VAL A 39 -4.95 13.81 -6.20
C VAL A 39 -5.13 12.45 -6.89
N ARG A 40 -4.49 11.40 -6.37
CA ARG A 40 -4.69 10.03 -6.89
C ARG A 40 -6.12 9.56 -6.67
N PHE A 41 -6.67 9.78 -5.48
CA PHE A 41 -8.03 9.39 -5.16
C PHE A 41 -9.07 10.10 -6.03
N GLU A 42 -8.88 11.39 -6.31
CA GLU A 42 -9.73 12.17 -7.23
C GLU A 42 -9.65 11.62 -8.67
N SER A 43 -8.45 11.20 -9.11
CA SER A 43 -8.24 10.64 -10.45
C SER A 43 -8.81 9.24 -10.65
N THR A 44 -8.70 8.33 -9.67
CA THR A 44 -9.13 6.93 -9.82
C THR A 44 -10.64 6.77 -9.84
N PHE A 45 -11.36 7.65 -9.15
CA PHE A 45 -12.82 7.61 -9.03
C PHE A 45 -13.52 8.66 -9.90
N ALA A 46 -12.77 9.41 -10.73
CA ALA A 46 -13.29 10.52 -11.53
C ALA A 46 -14.18 11.50 -10.72
N LEU A 47 -13.80 11.75 -9.46
CA LEU A 47 -14.58 12.55 -8.50
C LEU A 47 -14.72 14.03 -8.91
N SER A 48 -14.03 14.44 -9.98
CA SER A 48 -14.17 15.75 -10.60
C SER A 48 -15.47 15.93 -11.37
N MET A 49 -16.19 14.84 -11.72
CA MET A 49 -17.44 14.91 -12.51
C MET A 49 -18.71 14.75 -11.67
N PHE A 50 -18.60 14.35 -10.42
CA PHE A 50 -19.75 14.17 -9.53
C PHE A 50 -20.14 15.47 -8.84
N GLU A 51 -21.43 15.64 -8.58
CA GLU A 51 -21.90 16.80 -7.81
C GLU A 51 -21.37 16.76 -6.37
N GLY A 52 -21.27 17.94 -5.74
CA GLY A 52 -20.68 18.09 -4.40
C GLY A 52 -21.34 17.20 -3.34
N TRP A 53 -22.66 16.97 -3.45
CA TRP A 53 -23.40 16.10 -2.55
C TRP A 53 -23.18 14.60 -2.82
N GLU A 54 -23.14 14.20 -4.10
CA GLU A 54 -22.88 12.80 -4.49
C GLU A 54 -21.48 12.35 -4.07
N LYS A 55 -20.49 13.25 -4.17
CA LYS A 55 -19.13 13.00 -3.68
C LYS A 55 -19.11 12.61 -2.21
N ILE A 56 -19.94 13.23 -1.37
CA ILE A 56 -20.02 12.92 0.06
C ILE A 56 -20.55 11.50 0.27
N LEU A 57 -21.60 11.11 -0.46
CA LEU A 57 -22.16 9.76 -0.39
C LEU A 57 -21.14 8.69 -0.79
N ILE A 58 -20.39 8.90 -1.87
CA ILE A 58 -19.36 7.95 -2.34
C ILE A 58 -18.26 7.79 -1.29
N VAL A 59 -17.79 8.89 -0.68
CA VAL A 59 -16.74 8.84 0.34
C VAL A 59 -17.22 8.09 1.58
N VAL A 60 -18.47 8.30 2.01
CA VAL A 60 -19.07 7.58 3.15
C VAL A 60 -19.21 6.09 2.84
N LEU A 61 -19.72 5.72 1.66
CA LEU A 61 -19.84 4.32 1.24
C LEU A 61 -18.48 3.63 1.20
N MET A 62 -17.47 4.31 0.65
CA MET A 62 -16.10 3.82 0.61
C MET A 62 -15.53 3.60 2.01
N ALA A 63 -15.77 4.54 2.94
CA ALA A 63 -15.35 4.41 4.33
C ALA A 63 -16.01 3.20 5.03
N ILE A 64 -17.31 2.98 4.80
CA ILE A 64 -18.03 1.83 5.33
C ILE A 64 -17.45 0.54 4.74
N PHE A 65 -17.25 0.47 3.43
CA PHE A 65 -16.71 -0.69 2.74
C PHE A 65 -15.32 -1.05 3.27
N TRP A 66 -14.42 -0.07 3.38
CA TRP A 66 -13.09 -0.27 3.97
C TRP A 66 -13.16 -0.69 5.43
N GLY A 67 -14.03 -0.07 6.24
CA GLY A 67 -14.22 -0.45 7.63
C GLY A 67 -14.70 -1.89 7.77
N LEU A 68 -15.63 -2.32 6.91
CA LEU A 68 -16.14 -3.70 6.88
C LEU A 68 -15.07 -4.68 6.41
N LEU A 69 -14.28 -4.32 5.41
CA LEU A 69 -13.16 -5.13 4.90
C LEU A 69 -12.09 -5.31 5.98
N ILE A 70 -11.67 -4.23 6.63
CA ILE A 70 -10.71 -4.26 7.74
C ILE A 70 -11.25 -5.14 8.87
N THR A 71 -12.48 -4.90 9.32
CA THR A 71 -13.09 -5.69 10.40
C THR A 71 -13.22 -7.17 10.02
N GLY A 72 -13.64 -7.45 8.78
CA GLY A 72 -13.72 -8.78 8.21
C GLY A 72 -12.35 -9.46 8.19
N VAL A 73 -11.32 -8.81 7.66
CA VAL A 73 -9.95 -9.34 7.63
C VAL A 73 -9.45 -9.62 9.04
N PHE A 74 -9.51 -8.66 9.96
CA PHE A 74 -8.98 -8.87 11.31
C PHE A 74 -9.75 -9.90 12.13
N ARG A 75 -11.06 -10.06 11.90
CA ARG A 75 -11.88 -11.00 12.68
C ARG A 75 -12.00 -12.38 12.04
N TYR A 76 -12.07 -12.47 10.72
CA TYR A 76 -12.33 -13.70 9.97
C TYR A 76 -11.04 -14.40 9.53
N LEU A 77 -10.04 -13.64 9.09
CA LEU A 77 -8.80 -14.17 8.56
C LEU A 77 -8.00 -15.01 9.59
N PRO A 78 -7.83 -14.62 10.87
CA PRO A 78 -7.09 -15.45 11.82
C PRO A 78 -7.79 -16.79 12.12
N TYR A 79 -9.13 -16.81 12.15
CA TYR A 79 -9.90 -18.03 12.36
C TYR A 79 -9.69 -19.02 11.20
N HIS A 80 -9.71 -18.51 9.96
CA HIS A 80 -9.50 -19.34 8.78
C HIS A 80 -8.06 -19.76 8.54
N LEU A 81 -7.09 -18.94 8.93
CA LEU A 81 -5.67 -19.32 8.87
C LEU A 81 -5.37 -20.54 9.74
N GLN A 82 -6.00 -20.67 10.92
CA GLN A 82 -5.80 -21.85 11.77
C GLN A 82 -6.27 -23.14 11.09
N PHE A 83 -7.41 -23.09 10.42
CA PHE A 83 -7.95 -24.22 9.67
C PHE A 83 -7.09 -24.59 8.46
N LEU A 84 -6.68 -23.59 7.67
CA LEU A 84 -5.80 -23.81 6.53
C LEU A 84 -4.44 -24.36 6.97
N TYR A 85 -3.88 -23.83 8.06
CA TYR A 85 -2.60 -24.26 8.61
C TYR A 85 -2.61 -25.75 8.98
N GLN A 86 -3.67 -26.24 9.62
CA GLN A 86 -3.80 -27.65 9.96
C GLN A 86 -3.77 -28.54 8.71
N ARG A 87 -4.51 -28.14 7.68
CA ARG A 87 -4.54 -28.86 6.40
C ARG A 87 -3.21 -28.80 5.68
N THR A 88 -2.54 -27.64 5.65
CA THR A 88 -1.23 -27.51 5.00
C THR A 88 -0.18 -28.39 5.68
N ILE A 89 -0.17 -28.48 7.02
CA ILE A 89 0.74 -29.39 7.74
C ILE A 89 0.49 -30.84 7.38
N TYR A 90 -0.78 -31.25 7.28
CA TYR A 90 -1.12 -32.61 6.88
C TYR A 90 -0.55 -32.94 5.49
N TYR A 91 -0.73 -32.04 4.52
CA TYR A 91 -0.20 -32.23 3.18
C TYR A 91 1.33 -32.15 3.08
N LEU A 92 1.98 -31.35 3.93
CA LEU A 92 3.43 -31.16 3.90
C LEU A 92 4.20 -32.25 4.67
N SER A 93 3.66 -32.71 5.81
CA SER A 93 4.34 -33.69 6.68
C SER A 93 3.90 -35.13 6.43
N GLY A 94 2.73 -35.34 5.80
CA GLY A 94 2.19 -36.69 5.58
C GLY A 94 1.76 -37.43 6.85
N THR A 95 1.81 -36.77 8.02
CA THR A 95 1.47 -37.37 9.32
C THR A 95 0.30 -36.63 9.97
N GLU A 96 -0.64 -37.38 10.56
CA GLU A 96 -1.79 -36.81 11.28
C GLU A 96 -1.35 -35.99 12.50
N GLN A 97 -1.91 -34.80 12.59
CA GLN A 97 -1.51 -33.70 13.46
C GLN A 97 -1.90 -33.95 14.92
N ASN A 98 -1.11 -34.71 15.65
CA ASN A 98 -1.16 -34.70 17.12
C ASN A 98 0.06 -34.02 17.76
N ASP A 99 1.14 -33.79 17.01
CA ASP A 99 2.38 -33.23 17.57
C ASP A 99 2.80 -31.93 16.87
N TRP A 100 2.32 -30.79 17.37
CA TRP A 100 2.78 -29.46 16.93
C TRP A 100 4.28 -29.22 17.18
N SER A 101 4.86 -30.02 18.08
CA SER A 101 6.28 -30.10 18.44
C SER A 101 7.16 -30.57 17.28
N SER A 102 6.64 -31.47 16.43
CA SER A 102 7.36 -32.07 15.31
C SER A 102 7.70 -31.05 14.22
N VAL A 103 6.81 -30.09 13.96
CA VAL A 103 7.03 -29.04 12.94
C VAL A 103 8.14 -28.07 13.35
N ARG A 104 8.24 -27.70 14.63
CA ARG A 104 9.39 -26.92 15.13
C ARG A 104 10.69 -27.72 15.10
N GLY A 105 10.62 -29.01 15.43
CA GLY A 105 11.79 -29.90 15.44
C GLY A 105 12.40 -30.11 14.05
N VAL A 106 11.57 -30.23 13.00
CA VAL A 106 12.06 -30.37 11.63
C VAL A 106 12.80 -29.12 11.16
N GLY A 107 12.23 -27.93 11.42
CA GLY A 107 12.87 -26.66 11.04
C GLY A 107 14.24 -26.46 11.69
N THR A 108 14.36 -26.78 12.98
CA THR A 108 15.65 -26.67 13.69
C THR A 108 16.64 -27.76 13.30
N ALA A 109 16.18 -28.98 13.01
CA ALA A 109 17.03 -30.09 12.55
C ALA A 109 17.62 -29.83 11.15
N VAL A 110 16.83 -29.29 10.22
CA VAL A 110 17.33 -28.94 8.88
C VAL A 110 18.35 -27.80 8.94
N LEU A 111 18.09 -26.78 9.77
CA LEU A 111 19.00 -25.66 9.96
C LEU A 111 20.30 -26.09 10.64
N SER A 112 20.24 -27.00 11.63
CA SER A 112 21.42 -27.52 12.32
C SER A 112 22.23 -28.46 11.43
N ALA A 113 21.58 -29.27 10.59
CA ALA A 113 22.24 -30.09 9.59
C ALA A 113 22.98 -29.23 8.55
N LYS A 114 22.33 -28.16 8.06
CA LYS A 114 22.95 -27.23 7.12
C LYS A 114 24.12 -26.46 7.73
N ALA A 115 24.00 -26.03 9.00
CA ALA A 115 25.10 -25.38 9.72
C ALA A 115 26.29 -26.33 9.96
N SER A 116 26.01 -27.62 10.21
CA SER A 116 27.04 -28.65 10.37
C SER A 116 27.77 -28.91 9.05
N TYR A 117 27.05 -28.97 7.93
CA TYR A 117 27.63 -29.09 6.58
C TYR A 117 28.51 -27.90 6.20
N MET A 118 28.08 -26.68 6.53
CA MET A 118 28.88 -25.48 6.26
C MET A 118 30.15 -25.44 7.11
N ARG A 119 30.11 -25.88 8.36
CA ARG A 119 31.30 -25.96 9.23
C ARG A 119 32.34 -26.96 8.72
N THR A 120 31.90 -28.07 8.12
CA THR A 120 32.81 -29.05 7.52
C THR A 120 33.34 -28.64 6.15
N ALA A 121 32.71 -27.68 5.46
CA ALA A 121 33.13 -27.20 4.15
C ALA A 121 34.19 -26.07 4.22
N GLU A 122 34.45 -25.52 5.41
CA GLU A 122 35.48 -24.51 5.65
C GLU A 122 36.80 -25.07 6.21
N LEU A 123 36.94 -26.41 6.28
CA LEU A 123 38.19 -27.14 6.58
C LEU A 123 38.75 -27.78 5.32
#